data_AF-A0A0G1X066-F1
#
_entry.id   AF-A0A0G1X066-F1
#
_cell.length_a   1.000
_cell.length_b   1.000
_cell.length_c   1.000
_cell.angle_alpha   90.00
_cell.angle_beta   90.00
_cell.angle_gamma   90.00
#
_symmetry.space_group_name_H-M   'P 1'
#
loop_
_entity.id
_entity.type
_entity.pdbx_description
1 polymer ?
#
loop_
_entity_poly.entity_id
_entity_poly.type
_entity_poly.pdbx_seq_one_letter_code
_entity_poly.pdbx_strand_id
1 'polypeptide(L)'
;MLEVLLVSGIAFVRNLVGIVTLPYETYRRIVEKGSLWELGFIGSILAGYFAIASMVKTAAFRPYLLTREFVVLGAAVGVTYIGVVGVTWVIGGIVGGKGTLRGLAVAWGYTLVPTLVWFLTTSLLYLLLPPPRTTSFAGVLFSGLYLVFSATLFFWKLTLSYLTLRFGLKLDLGKILIVAGIIIPLLAFYSVGMYWMGIFRIPFL
;
A
#
# COMPACT_ATOMS: atom_id res chain seq x y z
N MET A 1 -26.69 0.47 9.94
CA MET A 1 -25.28 -0.04 9.96
C MET A 1 -25.00 -0.94 8.75
N LEU A 2 -25.79 -1.99 8.53
CA LEU A 2 -25.64 -2.90 7.38
C LEU A 2 -25.64 -2.16 6.02
N GLU A 3 -26.57 -1.22 5.84
CA GLU A 3 -26.67 -0.41 4.61
C GLU A 3 -25.39 0.39 4.33
N VAL A 4 -24.80 1.00 5.37
CA VAL A 4 -23.56 1.78 5.24
C VAL A 4 -22.39 0.89 4.82
N LEU A 5 -22.34 -0.35 5.34
CA LEU A 5 -21.32 -1.34 4.97
C LEU A 5 -21.51 -1.79 3.52
N LEU A 6 -22.74 -2.08 3.09
CA LEU A 6 -23.04 -2.47 1.71
C LEU A 6 -22.70 -1.36 0.72
N VAL A 7 -23.12 -0.12 1.00
CA VAL A 7 -22.81 1.04 0.15
C VAL A 7 -21.30 1.27 0.08
N SER A 8 -20.60 1.18 1.22
CA SER A 8 -19.14 1.33 1.26
C SER A 8 -18.43 0.19 0.56
N GLY A 9 -18.95 -1.03 0.60
CA GLY A 9 -18.40 -2.20 -0.11
C GLY A 9 -18.54 -2.07 -1.63
N ILE A 10 -19.70 -1.62 -2.11
CA ILE A 10 -19.91 -1.34 -3.53
C ILE A 10 -19.01 -0.19 -3.99
N ALA A 11 -18.90 0.88 -3.18
CA ALA A 11 -17.99 1.98 -3.45
C ALA A 11 -16.54 1.51 -3.52
N PHE A 12 -16.12 0.65 -2.58
CA PHE A 12 -14.79 0.06 -2.53
C PHE A 12 -14.45 -0.74 -3.79
N VAL A 13 -15.32 -1.67 -4.20
CA VAL A 13 -15.10 -2.47 -5.42
C VAL A 13 -15.06 -1.58 -6.66
N ARG A 14 -15.96 -0.61 -6.78
CA ARG A 14 -15.97 0.34 -7.89
C ARG A 14 -14.69 1.17 -7.93
N ASN A 15 -14.21 1.62 -6.77
CA ASN A 15 -12.99 2.40 -6.65
C ASN A 15 -11.75 1.55 -6.99
N LEU A 16 -11.71 0.26 -6.59
CA LEU A 16 -10.65 -0.67 -6.98
C LEU A 16 -10.52 -0.80 -8.50
N VAL A 17 -11.63 -0.96 -9.21
CA VAL A 17 -11.62 -1.00 -10.69
C VAL A 17 -11.22 0.37 -11.25
N GLY A 18 -11.78 1.44 -10.68
CA GLY A 18 -11.54 2.81 -11.12
C GLY A 18 -10.08 3.28 -10.99
N ILE A 19 -9.35 2.86 -9.96
CA ILE A 19 -7.93 3.22 -9.82
C ILE A 19 -7.03 2.56 -10.88
N VAL A 20 -7.52 1.51 -11.53
CA VAL A 20 -6.85 0.85 -12.67
C VAL A 20 -7.23 1.53 -13.98
N THR A 21 -8.53 1.79 -14.20
CA THR A 21 -9.01 2.27 -15.51
C THR A 21 -8.98 3.79 -15.67
N LEU A 22 -9.38 4.54 -14.64
CA LEU A 22 -9.56 5.99 -14.65
C LEU A 22 -9.03 6.59 -13.34
N PRO A 23 -7.70 6.52 -13.07
CA PRO A 23 -7.13 6.83 -11.77
C PRO A 23 -7.40 8.27 -11.34
N TYR A 24 -7.34 9.22 -12.27
CA TYR A 24 -7.55 10.64 -11.99
C TYR A 24 -8.98 10.93 -11.49
N GLU A 25 -10.00 10.51 -12.24
CA GLU A 25 -11.40 10.72 -11.88
C GLU A 25 -11.77 9.97 -10.60
N THR A 26 -11.24 8.75 -10.46
CA THR A 26 -11.51 7.90 -9.30
C THR A 26 -10.92 8.50 -8.04
N TYR A 27 -9.69 9.02 -8.07
CA TYR A 27 -9.08 9.66 -6.91
C TYR A 27 -9.79 10.94 -6.48
N ARG A 28 -10.23 11.77 -7.44
CA ARG A 28 -11.05 12.93 -7.13
C ARG A 28 -12.33 12.51 -6.40
N ARG A 29 -13.00 11.47 -6.89
CA ARG A 29 -14.21 10.89 -6.27
C ARG A 29 -13.93 10.31 -4.87
N ILE A 30 -12.83 9.58 -4.69
CA ILE A 30 -12.43 8.99 -3.39
C ILE A 30 -12.25 10.10 -2.35
N VAL A 31 -11.56 11.19 -2.71
CA VAL A 31 -11.32 12.29 -1.77
C VAL A 31 -12.62 13.04 -1.42
N GLU A 32 -13.51 13.26 -2.39
CA GLU A 32 -14.75 14.01 -2.18
C GLU A 32 -15.84 13.18 -1.48
N LYS A 33 -15.98 11.89 -1.82
CA LYS A 33 -17.12 11.04 -1.41
C LYS A 33 -16.72 9.79 -0.62
N GLY A 34 -15.43 9.50 -0.51
CA GLY A 34 -14.92 8.26 0.08
C GLY A 34 -15.27 8.12 1.56
N SER A 35 -15.69 6.92 1.95
CA SER A 35 -16.05 6.56 3.32
C SER A 35 -14.84 6.01 4.08
N LEU A 36 -14.74 6.29 5.39
CA LEU A 36 -13.70 5.66 6.22
C LEU A 36 -13.87 4.14 6.32
N TRP A 37 -15.08 3.62 6.10
CA TRP A 37 -15.32 2.17 6.04
C TRP A 37 -14.57 1.48 4.88
N GLU A 38 -14.21 2.22 3.83
CA GLU A 38 -13.35 1.70 2.74
C GLU A 38 -11.96 1.31 3.25
N LEU A 39 -11.42 2.03 4.24
CA LEU A 39 -10.17 1.65 4.91
C LEU A 39 -10.31 0.33 5.67
N GLY A 40 -11.50 0.05 6.21
CA GLY A 40 -11.82 -1.23 6.82
C GLY A 40 -11.66 -2.38 5.83
N PHE A 41 -12.22 -2.25 4.62
CA PHE A 41 -12.08 -3.27 3.58
C PHE A 41 -10.63 -3.45 3.12
N ILE A 42 -9.89 -2.36 2.90
CA ILE A 42 -8.46 -2.41 2.57
C ILE A 42 -7.67 -3.12 3.69
N GLY A 43 -7.96 -2.75 4.94
CA GLY A 43 -7.36 -3.36 6.13
C GLY A 43 -7.68 -4.85 6.25
N SER A 44 -8.91 -5.27 5.94
CA SER A 44 -9.30 -6.69 5.93
C SER A 44 -8.54 -7.49 4.87
N ILE A 45 -8.33 -6.95 3.67
CA ILE A 45 -7.52 -7.61 2.63
C ILE A 45 -6.06 -7.72 3.07
N LEU A 46 -5.50 -6.65 3.64
CA LEU A 46 -4.15 -6.68 4.21
C LEU A 46 -4.01 -7.70 5.33
N ALA A 47 -5.00 -7.78 6.23
CA ALA A 47 -5.03 -8.78 7.30
C ALA A 47 -5.09 -10.19 6.72
N GLY A 48 -5.94 -10.44 5.70
CA GLY A 48 -5.98 -11.71 4.99
C GLY A 48 -4.63 -12.09 4.39
N TYR A 49 -3.95 -11.14 3.75
CA TYR A 49 -2.60 -11.34 3.23
C TYR A 49 -1.60 -11.69 4.35
N PHE A 50 -1.57 -10.94 5.46
CA PHE A 50 -0.64 -11.22 6.55
C PHE A 50 -0.91 -12.55 7.24
N ALA A 51 -2.17 -12.99 7.29
CA ALA A 51 -2.52 -14.32 7.79
C ALA A 51 -1.96 -15.42 6.89
N ILE A 52 -2.06 -15.27 5.56
CA ILE A 52 -1.46 -16.23 4.62
C ILE A 52 0.07 -16.19 4.71
N ALA A 53 0.66 -14.99 4.74
CA ALA A 53 2.11 -14.81 4.79
C ALA A 53 2.73 -15.37 6.08
N SER A 54 2.05 -15.25 7.22
CA SER A 54 2.53 -15.80 8.49
C SER A 54 2.51 -17.33 8.50
N MET A 55 1.51 -17.96 7.86
CA MET A 55 1.46 -19.42 7.67
C MET A 55 2.62 -19.95 6.82
N VAL A 56 3.07 -19.18 5.82
CA VAL A 56 4.20 -19.59 4.95
C VAL A 56 5.55 -19.42 5.68
N LYS A 57 5.70 -18.37 6.50
CA LYS A 57 6.97 -18.06 7.20
C LYS A 57 7.28 -18.97 8.38
N THR A 58 6.26 -19.47 9.07
CA THR A 58 6.45 -20.32 10.26
C THR A 58 6.09 -21.76 9.93
N ALA A 59 6.97 -22.71 10.25
CA ALA A 59 6.64 -24.14 10.11
C ALA A 59 5.33 -24.41 10.88
N ALA A 60 4.34 -24.98 10.17
CA ALA A 60 2.90 -24.94 10.43
C ALA A 60 2.39 -25.50 11.79
N PHE A 61 3.25 -25.76 12.77
CA PHE A 61 2.92 -26.51 13.98
C PHE A 61 3.21 -25.77 15.30
N ARG A 62 3.44 -24.45 15.29
CA ARG A 62 3.58 -23.63 16.52
C ARG A 62 2.58 -22.47 16.54
N PRO A 63 1.34 -22.66 17.03
CA PRO A 63 0.26 -21.67 16.99
C PRO A 63 0.62 -20.32 17.62
N TYR A 64 1.43 -20.32 18.68
CA TYR A 64 1.87 -19.10 19.37
C TYR A 64 2.79 -18.21 18.52
N LEU A 65 3.64 -18.80 17.68
CA LEU A 65 4.53 -18.02 16.80
C LEU A 65 3.73 -17.39 15.66
N LEU A 66 2.71 -18.09 15.16
CA LEU A 66 1.82 -17.60 14.11
C LEU A 66 1.05 -16.34 14.56
N THR A 67 0.45 -16.37 15.75
CA THR A 67 -0.27 -15.22 16.31
C THR A 67 0.65 -14.07 16.63
N ARG A 68 1.85 -14.32 17.18
CA ARG A 68 2.84 -13.27 17.45
C ARG A 68 3.27 -12.55 16.17
N GLU A 69 3.67 -13.30 15.14
CA GLU A 69 4.11 -12.71 13.87
C GLU A 69 2.98 -11.93 13.18
N PHE A 70 1.76 -12.47 13.18
CA PHE A 70 0.60 -11.77 12.65
C PHE A 70 0.33 -10.45 13.37
N VAL A 71 0.34 -10.45 14.71
CA VAL A 71 0.11 -9.24 15.52
C VAL A 71 1.22 -8.22 15.29
N VAL A 72 2.49 -8.64 15.25
CA VAL A 72 3.62 -7.74 15.01
C VAL A 72 3.53 -7.11 13.62
N LEU A 73 3.26 -7.90 12.57
CA LEU A 73 3.13 -7.39 11.20
C LEU A 73 1.90 -6.48 11.05
N GLY A 74 0.76 -6.88 11.59
CA GLY A 74 -0.47 -6.09 11.56
C GLY A 74 -0.33 -4.77 12.29
N ALA A 75 0.23 -4.79 13.50
CA ALA A 75 0.52 -3.58 14.28
C ALA A 75 1.53 -2.68 13.55
N ALA A 76 2.59 -3.26 12.99
CA ALA A 76 3.58 -2.52 12.23
C ALA A 76 2.96 -1.81 11.03
N VAL A 77 2.10 -2.48 10.24
CA VAL A 77 1.38 -1.84 9.13
C VAL A 77 0.44 -0.76 9.62
N GLY A 78 -0.32 -0.99 10.70
CA GLY A 78 -1.22 0.01 11.27
C GLY A 78 -0.48 1.28 11.72
N VAL A 79 0.56 1.11 12.52
CA VAL A 79 1.42 2.21 13.00
C VAL A 79 2.08 2.93 11.84
N THR A 80 2.62 2.18 10.89
CA THR A 80 3.22 2.73 9.67
C THR A 80 2.22 3.59 8.90
N TYR A 81 1.02 3.06 8.65
CA TYR A 81 -0.01 3.75 7.88
C TYR A 81 -0.43 5.05 8.57
N ILE A 82 -0.69 5.00 9.88
CA ILE A 82 -1.01 6.18 10.70
C ILE A 82 0.15 7.18 10.66
N GLY A 83 1.39 6.70 10.80
CA GLY A 83 2.60 7.52 10.75
C GLY A 83 2.77 8.23 9.41
N VAL A 84 2.63 7.51 8.29
CA VAL A 84 2.76 8.07 6.94
C VAL A 84 1.66 9.09 6.68
N VAL A 85 0.39 8.77 6.98
CA VAL A 85 -0.73 9.71 6.81
C VAL A 85 -0.56 10.94 7.71
N GLY A 86 -0.16 10.75 8.96
CA GLY A 86 0.06 11.83 9.93
C GLY A 86 1.19 12.76 9.52
N VAL A 87 2.35 12.20 9.15
CA VAL A 87 3.50 12.98 8.64
C VAL A 87 3.13 13.71 7.35
N THR A 88 2.45 13.05 6.42
CA THR A 88 2.00 13.66 5.16
C THR A 88 1.02 14.80 5.41
N TRP A 89 0.11 14.64 6.37
CA TRP A 89 -0.83 15.67 6.78
C TRP A 89 -0.11 16.89 7.37
N VAL A 90 0.83 16.68 8.29
CA VAL A 90 1.57 17.76 8.96
C VAL A 90 2.44 18.53 7.95
N ILE A 91 3.29 17.82 7.19
CA ILE A 91 4.18 18.45 6.20
C ILE A 91 3.34 19.12 5.09
N GLY A 92 2.29 18.44 4.62
CA GLY A 92 1.36 19.00 3.64
C GLY A 92 0.68 20.28 4.13
N GLY A 93 0.29 20.33 5.41
CA GLY A 93 -0.26 21.52 6.05
C GLY A 93 0.74 22.68 6.12
N ILE A 94 2.00 22.40 6.50
CA ILE A 94 3.09 23.39 6.54
C ILE A 94 3.34 24.01 5.16
N VAL A 95 3.27 23.20 4.10
CA VAL A 95 3.45 23.64 2.70
C VAL A 95 2.16 24.31 2.12
N GLY A 96 1.10 24.43 2.93
CA GLY A 96 -0.13 25.16 2.59
C GLY A 96 -1.21 24.32 1.92
N GLY A 97 -1.30 23.03 2.25
CA GLY A 97 -2.38 22.13 1.85
C GLY A 97 -3.74 22.55 2.44
N LYS A 98 -4.80 22.41 1.64
CA LYS A 98 -6.20 22.78 1.97
C LYS A 98 -7.14 21.58 1.97
N GLY A 99 -6.55 20.40 2.13
CA GLY A 99 -7.23 19.12 2.13
C GLY A 99 -8.03 18.83 3.38
N THR A 100 -8.55 17.60 3.46
CA THR A 100 -9.09 17.05 4.70
C THR A 100 -8.32 15.81 5.09
N LEU A 101 -8.11 15.58 6.40
CA LEU A 101 -7.41 14.40 6.88
C LEU A 101 -8.13 13.10 6.47
N ARG A 102 -9.47 13.10 6.48
CA ARG A 102 -10.27 11.98 5.97
C ARG A 102 -9.97 11.69 4.50
N GLY A 103 -10.02 12.71 3.66
CA GLY A 103 -9.76 12.56 2.22
C GLY A 103 -8.35 12.04 1.95
N LEU A 104 -7.35 12.59 2.65
CA LEU A 104 -5.97 12.11 2.61
C LEU A 104 -5.86 10.66 3.06
N ALA A 105 -6.42 10.30 4.21
CA ALA A 105 -6.35 8.95 4.75
C ALA A 105 -6.96 7.93 3.78
N VAL A 106 -8.21 8.13 3.34
CA VAL A 106 -8.87 7.20 2.41
C VAL A 106 -8.09 7.09 1.10
N ALA A 107 -7.68 8.20 0.50
CA ALA A 107 -6.90 8.21 -0.74
C ALA A 107 -5.53 7.52 -0.57
N TRP A 108 -4.86 7.72 0.56
CA TRP A 108 -3.59 7.06 0.89
C TRP A 108 -3.78 5.56 1.07
N GLY A 109 -4.88 5.12 1.69
CA GLY A 109 -5.24 3.71 1.79
C GLY A 109 -5.28 3.01 0.44
N TYR A 110 -5.81 3.66 -0.61
CA TYR A 110 -5.82 3.10 -1.96
C TYR A 110 -4.43 3.01 -2.61
N THR A 111 -3.42 3.74 -2.12
CA THR A 111 -2.02 3.56 -2.58
C THR A 111 -1.41 2.23 -2.12
N LEU A 112 -2.06 1.53 -1.17
CA LEU A 112 -1.66 0.19 -0.74
C LEU A 112 -2.07 -0.90 -1.73
N VAL A 113 -3.01 -0.62 -2.65
CA VAL A 113 -3.52 -1.62 -3.61
C VAL A 113 -2.43 -2.14 -4.56
N PRO A 114 -1.60 -1.32 -5.23
CA PRO A 114 -0.48 -1.83 -6.03
C PRO A 114 0.46 -2.72 -5.21
N THR A 115 0.68 -2.37 -3.93
CA THR A 115 1.53 -3.14 -3.02
C THR A 115 0.90 -4.50 -2.69
N LEU A 116 -0.41 -4.55 -2.43
CA LEU A 116 -1.17 -5.79 -2.25
C LEU A 116 -1.10 -6.70 -3.47
N VAL A 117 -1.30 -6.14 -4.68
CA VAL A 117 -1.19 -6.90 -5.93
C VAL A 117 0.21 -7.46 -6.12
N TRP A 118 1.24 -6.65 -5.82
CA TRP A 118 2.63 -7.10 -5.88
C TRP A 118 2.88 -8.29 -4.95
N PHE A 119 2.44 -8.17 -3.69
CA PHE A 119 2.61 -9.23 -2.70
C PHE A 119 1.90 -10.52 -3.08
N LEU A 120 0.61 -10.43 -3.42
CA LEU A 120 -0.18 -11.60 -3.81
C LEU A 120 0.43 -12.30 -5.03
N THR A 121 0.82 -11.53 -6.05
CA THR A 121 1.44 -12.08 -7.26
C THR A 121 2.78 -12.73 -6.93
N THR A 122 3.61 -12.09 -6.12
CA THR A 122 4.92 -12.62 -5.74
C THR A 122 4.77 -13.90 -4.94
N SER A 123 3.86 -13.95 -3.95
CA SER A 123 3.56 -15.16 -3.18
C SER A 123 3.04 -16.30 -4.07
N LEU A 124 2.14 -16.01 -5.02
CA LEU A 124 1.64 -16.99 -5.97
C LEU A 124 2.74 -17.50 -6.91
N LEU A 125 3.58 -16.61 -7.42
CA LEU A 125 4.73 -16.98 -8.25
C LEU A 125 5.71 -17.86 -7.48
N TYR A 126 6.03 -17.54 -6.22
CA TYR A 126 6.89 -18.40 -5.40
C TYR A 126 6.31 -19.80 -5.17
N LEU A 127 4.99 -19.93 -5.11
CA LEU A 127 4.32 -21.23 -4.94
C LEU A 127 4.27 -22.02 -6.25
N LEU A 128 3.93 -21.38 -7.36
CA LEU A 128 3.68 -22.03 -8.65
C LEU A 128 4.95 -22.20 -9.50
N LEU A 129 5.84 -21.21 -9.48
CA LEU A 129 7.01 -21.07 -10.33
C LEU A 129 8.17 -20.48 -9.52
N PRO A 130 8.83 -21.28 -8.65
CA PRO A 130 9.94 -20.76 -7.86
C PRO A 130 10.98 -20.14 -8.80
N PRO A 131 11.46 -18.91 -8.52
CA PRO A 131 12.26 -18.15 -9.45
C PRO A 131 13.48 -18.98 -9.87
N PRO A 132 13.64 -19.27 -11.17
CA PRO A 132 14.78 -20.02 -11.66
C PRO A 132 16.03 -19.23 -11.36
N ARG A 133 16.84 -19.72 -10.42
CA ARG A 133 18.16 -19.16 -10.09
C ARG A 133 19.23 -19.56 -11.11
N THR A 134 18.82 -19.79 -12.36
CA THR A 134 19.66 -20.32 -13.42
C THR A 134 19.76 -19.31 -14.55
N THR A 135 20.89 -19.26 -15.23
CA THR A 135 21.14 -18.43 -16.42
C THR A 135 20.48 -18.99 -17.69
N SER A 136 19.53 -19.91 -17.54
CA SER A 136 18.76 -20.46 -18.66
C SER A 136 17.91 -19.38 -19.32
N PHE A 137 17.63 -19.52 -20.62
CA PHE A 137 16.80 -18.56 -21.37
C PHE A 137 15.43 -18.33 -20.70
N ALA A 138 14.77 -19.41 -20.24
CA ALA A 138 13.51 -19.34 -19.51
C ALA A 138 13.63 -18.54 -18.21
N GLY A 139 14.75 -18.67 -17.47
CA GLY A 139 14.96 -17.95 -16.22
C GLY A 139 15.27 -16.47 -16.40
N VAL A 140 16.03 -16.12 -17.44
CA VAL A 140 16.25 -14.72 -17.83
C VAL A 140 14.93 -14.07 -18.27
N LEU A 141 14.14 -14.75 -19.09
CA LEU A 141 12.82 -14.25 -19.53
C LEU A 141 11.86 -14.03 -18.35
N PHE A 142 11.78 -15.00 -17.43
CA PHE A 142 10.97 -14.87 -16.21
C PHE A 142 11.42 -13.68 -15.35
N SER A 143 12.73 -13.52 -15.16
CA SER A 143 13.29 -12.40 -14.39
C SER A 143 12.97 -11.07 -15.05
N GLY A 144 13.08 -10.98 -16.38
CA GLY A 144 12.70 -9.81 -17.15
C GLY A 144 11.22 -9.44 -16.98
N LEU A 145 10.32 -10.42 -17.13
CA LEU A 145 8.88 -10.20 -16.93
C LEU A 145 8.54 -9.77 -15.51
N TYR A 146 9.17 -10.38 -14.50
CA TYR A 146 8.98 -10.02 -13.09
C TYR A 146 9.46 -8.60 -12.78
N LEU A 147 10.59 -8.17 -13.36
CA LEU A 147 11.09 -6.80 -13.22
C LEU A 147 10.16 -5.78 -13.87
N VAL A 148 9.66 -6.06 -15.07
CA VAL A 148 8.66 -5.19 -15.75
C VAL A 148 7.40 -5.08 -14.90
N PHE A 149 6.86 -6.21 -14.43
CA PHE A 149 5.70 -6.24 -13.55
C PHE A 149 5.90 -5.40 -12.27
N SER A 150 7.04 -5.59 -11.59
CA SER A 150 7.37 -4.85 -10.36
C SER A 150 7.52 -3.35 -10.63
N ALA A 151 8.18 -2.98 -11.73
CA ALA A 151 8.32 -1.58 -12.13
C ALA A 151 6.95 -0.95 -12.45
N THR A 152 6.08 -1.65 -13.17
CA THR A 152 4.71 -1.17 -13.47
C THR A 152 3.93 -0.90 -12.18
N LEU A 153 3.95 -1.81 -11.21
CA LEU A 153 3.26 -1.60 -9.93
C LEU A 153 3.88 -0.47 -9.10
N PHE A 154 5.22 -0.32 -9.16
CA PHE A 154 5.92 0.79 -8.51
C PHE A 154 5.50 2.15 -9.10
N PHE A 155 5.52 2.31 -10.43
CA PHE A 155 5.06 3.54 -11.08
C PHE A 155 3.57 3.79 -10.88
N TRP A 156 2.76 2.73 -10.80
CA TRP A 156 1.35 2.86 -10.45
C TRP A 156 1.19 3.41 -9.04
N LYS A 157 1.92 2.88 -8.05
CA LYS A 157 1.95 3.41 -6.68
C LYS A 157 2.39 4.87 -6.64
N LEU A 158 3.45 5.25 -7.35
CA LEU A 158 3.88 6.65 -7.46
C LEU A 158 2.77 7.56 -8.03
N THR A 159 2.08 7.09 -9.06
CA THR A 159 0.94 7.82 -9.65
C THR A 159 -0.17 8.01 -8.63
N LEU A 160 -0.54 6.95 -7.89
CA LEU A 160 -1.58 7.03 -6.87
C LEU A 160 -1.17 7.94 -5.70
N SER A 161 0.10 7.90 -5.27
CA SER A 161 0.65 8.81 -4.25
C SER A 161 0.62 10.26 -4.71
N TYR A 162 0.98 10.54 -5.97
CA TYR A 162 0.85 11.87 -6.56
C TYR A 162 -0.61 12.35 -6.54
N LEU A 163 -1.56 11.52 -6.99
CA LEU A 163 -2.98 11.87 -6.99
C LEU A 163 -3.52 12.07 -5.57
N THR A 164 -3.02 11.30 -4.61
CA THR A 164 -3.34 11.46 -3.19
C THR A 164 -2.93 12.84 -2.68
N LEU A 165 -1.71 13.29 -2.98
CA LEU A 165 -1.27 14.63 -2.58
C LEU A 165 -2.02 15.73 -3.34
N ARG A 166 -2.20 15.56 -4.65
CA ARG A 166 -2.91 16.53 -5.50
C ARG A 166 -4.35 16.74 -5.06
N PHE A 167 -5.11 15.69 -4.81
CA PHE A 167 -6.52 15.81 -4.47
C PHE A 167 -6.77 15.83 -2.97
N GLY A 168 -6.11 14.94 -2.23
CA GLY A 168 -6.29 14.80 -0.78
C GLY A 168 -5.85 16.04 -0.01
N LEU A 169 -4.76 16.70 -0.45
CA LEU A 169 -4.23 17.93 0.14
C LEU A 169 -4.42 19.19 -0.72
N LYS A 170 -4.92 19.07 -1.95
CA LYS A 170 -5.10 20.18 -2.90
C LYS A 170 -3.79 20.93 -3.20
N LEU A 171 -2.68 20.20 -3.27
CA LEU A 171 -1.36 20.75 -3.56
C LEU A 171 -1.13 20.92 -5.07
N ASP A 172 -0.44 21.98 -5.45
CA ASP A 172 0.14 22.15 -6.78
C ASP A 172 1.41 21.30 -6.95
N LEU A 173 1.90 21.16 -8.19
CA LEU A 173 3.04 20.30 -8.50
C LEU A 173 4.31 20.70 -7.72
N GLY A 174 4.60 22.00 -7.57
CA GLY A 174 5.79 22.47 -6.86
C GLY A 174 5.75 22.08 -5.39
N LYS A 175 4.59 22.28 -4.75
CA LYS A 175 4.36 21.85 -3.37
C LYS A 175 4.44 20.34 -3.20
N ILE A 176 3.90 19.57 -4.15
CA ILE A 176 4.01 18.11 -4.15
C ILE A 176 5.48 17.68 -4.16
N LEU A 177 6.33 18.30 -4.99
CA LEU A 177 7.76 17.99 -5.05
C LEU A 177 8.46 18.30 -3.71
N ILE A 178 8.13 19.42 -3.06
CA ILE A 178 8.67 19.76 -1.73
C ILE A 178 8.25 18.71 -0.69
N VAL A 179 6.95 18.40 -0.62
CA VAL A 179 6.42 17.41 0.32
C VAL A 179 7.06 16.04 0.08
N ALA A 180 7.15 15.60 -1.18
CA ALA A 180 7.80 14.33 -1.53
C ALA A 180 9.30 14.32 -1.19
N GLY A 181 10.01 15.42 -1.45
CA GLY A 181 11.42 15.57 -1.13
C GLY A 181 11.73 15.46 0.37
N ILE A 182 10.78 15.79 1.25
CA ILE A 182 10.94 15.64 2.70
C ILE A 182 10.48 14.24 3.16
N ILE A 183 9.34 13.77 2.66
CA ILE A 183 8.74 12.51 3.10
C ILE A 183 9.54 11.29 2.64
N ILE A 184 10.04 11.26 1.40
CA ILE A 184 10.75 10.10 0.86
C ILE A 184 11.99 9.76 1.69
N PRO A 185 12.90 10.69 2.00
CA PRO A 185 14.04 10.39 2.88
C PRO A 185 13.62 9.90 4.26
N LEU A 186 12.59 10.51 4.86
CA LEU A 186 12.09 10.12 6.17
C LEU A 186 11.53 8.68 6.17
N LEU A 187 10.76 8.32 5.14
CA LEU A 187 10.26 6.96 4.97
C LEU A 187 11.38 5.96 4.65
N ALA A 188 12.43 6.38 3.95
CA ALA A 188 13.61 5.55 3.73
C ALA A 188 14.34 5.26 5.05
N PHE A 189 14.58 6.27 5.90
CA PHE A 189 15.16 6.07 7.24
C PHE A 189 14.30 5.17 8.11
N TYR A 190 12.99 5.41 8.13
CA TYR A 190 12.04 4.55 8.85
C TYR A 190 12.12 3.09 8.36
N SER A 191 12.15 2.88 7.04
CA SER A 191 12.23 1.56 6.43
C SER A 191 13.52 0.82 6.79
N VAL A 192 14.66 1.51 6.83
CA VAL A 192 15.94 0.93 7.30
C VAL A 192 15.85 0.52 8.77
N GLY A 193 15.24 1.35 9.63
CA GLY A 193 15.00 1.00 11.04
C GLY A 193 14.13 -0.26 11.18
N MET A 194 13.05 -0.36 10.42
CA MET A 194 12.16 -1.53 10.40
C MET A 194 12.88 -2.80 9.90
N TYR A 195 13.82 -2.64 8.98
CA TYR A 195 14.68 -3.72 8.49
C TYR A 195 15.63 -4.22 9.58
N TRP A 196 16.31 -3.31 10.29
CA TRP A 196 17.21 -3.68 11.39
C TRP A 196 16.50 -4.34 12.57
N MET A 197 15.26 -3.94 12.86
CA MET A 197 14.43 -4.59 13.87
C MET A 197 13.89 -5.96 13.43
N GLY A 198 14.13 -6.38 12.18
CA GLY A 198 13.68 -7.67 11.66
C GLY A 198 12.18 -7.79 11.39
N ILE A 199 11.41 -6.71 11.58
CA ILE A 199 9.96 -6.69 11.36
C ILE A 199 9.67 -6.86 9.86
N PHE A 200 10.40 -6.09 9.04
CA PHE A 200 10.13 -5.98 7.61
C PHE A 200 11.42 -6.14 6.81
N ARG A 201 11.61 -7.32 6.19
CA ARG A 201 12.79 -7.59 5.34
C ARG A 201 12.73 -6.97 3.95
N ILE A 202 11.53 -6.63 3.47
CA ILE A 202 11.29 -5.97 2.19
C ILE A 202 10.58 -4.67 2.52
N PRO A 203 11.11 -3.47 2.27
CA PRO A 203 10.41 -2.24 2.64
C PRO A 203 9.05 -2.14 1.90
N PHE A 204 7.96 -2.02 2.67
CA PHE A 204 6.56 -2.12 2.21
C PHE A 204 5.98 -0.77 1.72
N LEU A 205 6.76 0.31 1.81
CA LEU A 205 6.29 1.71 1.76
C LEU A 205 6.89 2.49 0.61
#